data_AF-A0A7K2X3B7-F1
#
_entry.id   AF-A0A7K2X3B7-F1
#
_cell.length_a   1.000
_cell.length_b   1.000
_cell.length_c   1.000
_cell.angle_alpha   90.00
_cell.angle_beta   90.00
_cell.angle_gamma   90.00
#
_symmetry.space_group_name_H-M   'P 1'
#
loop_
_entity.id
_entity.type
_entity.pdbx_description
1 polymer ?
#
loop_
_entity_poly.entity_id
_entity_poly.type
_entity_poly.pdbx_seq_one_letter_code
_entity_poly.pdbx_strand_id
1 'polypeptide(L)' 'GEPRPTDAVRAHWYAIPLLGPLAELGPGTVQVTLDEGEFHVRIGADGGVAYGDGPAEAPDARLRTDAATCRALA' A
#
# COMPACT_ATOMS: atom_id res chain seq x y z
N GLY A 1 7.43 -18.06 2.04
CA GLY A 1 8.81 -17.55 1.91
C GLY A 1 8.87 -16.24 2.66
N GLU A 2 9.90 -16.02 3.45
CA GLU A 2 10.05 -14.76 4.18
C GLU A 2 10.33 -13.62 3.18
N PRO A 3 9.79 -12.40 3.41
CA PRO A 3 10.02 -11.26 2.53
C PRO A 3 11.52 -10.94 2.49
N ARG A 4 12.08 -10.84 1.29
CA ARG A 4 13.47 -10.41 1.10
C ARG A 4 13.53 -8.88 1.00
N PRO A 5 14.64 -8.23 1.38
CA PRO A 5 14.79 -6.78 1.24
C PRO A 5 14.51 -6.24 -0.17
N THR A 6 14.85 -7.01 -1.22
CA THR A 6 14.59 -6.65 -2.63
C THR A 6 13.13 -6.77 -3.06
N ASP A 7 12.35 -7.58 -2.35
CA ASP A 7 10.93 -7.75 -2.59
C ASP A 7 10.20 -6.53 -1.99
N ALA A 8 10.50 -6.16 -0.73
CA ALA A 8 9.95 -4.95 -0.10
C ALA A 8 10.17 -3.66 -0.92
N VAL A 9 11.39 -3.49 -1.47
CA VAL A 9 11.70 -2.34 -2.34
C VAL A 9 10.88 -2.38 -3.64
N ARG A 10 10.60 -3.55 -4.22
CA ARG A 10 9.74 -3.66 -5.41
C ARG A 10 8.27 -3.40 -5.11
N ALA A 11 7.77 -3.86 -3.96
CA ALA A 11 6.41 -3.58 -3.51
C ALA A 11 6.14 -2.06 -3.41
N HIS A 12 7.11 -1.31 -2.90
CA HIS A 12 7.05 0.14 -2.77
C HIS A 12 6.85 0.89 -4.10
N TRP A 13 7.38 0.38 -5.22
CA TRP A 13 7.19 1.03 -6.54
C TRP A 13 5.71 1.04 -6.96
N TYR A 14 4.91 0.12 -6.41
CA TYR A 14 3.46 0.05 -6.64
C TYR A 14 2.65 0.89 -5.65
N ALA A 15 3.27 1.54 -4.67
CA ALA A 15 2.56 2.42 -3.74
C ALA A 15 2.00 3.65 -4.46
N ILE A 16 2.79 4.28 -5.35
CA ILE A 16 2.42 5.51 -6.06
C ILE A 16 1.08 5.41 -6.81
N PRO A 17 0.84 4.42 -7.70
CA PRO A 17 -0.44 4.32 -8.41
C PRO A 17 -1.63 4.03 -7.50
N LEU A 18 -1.40 3.49 -6.30
CA LEU A 18 -2.46 3.22 -5.34
C LEU A 18 -2.83 4.43 -4.47
N LEU A 19 -1.97 5.46 -4.35
CA LEU A 19 -2.22 6.58 -3.44
C LEU A 19 -3.50 7.35 -3.77
N GLY A 20 -3.74 7.66 -5.05
CA GLY A 20 -4.92 8.39 -5.49
C GLY A 20 -6.22 7.62 -5.21
N PRO A 21 -6.40 6.40 -5.76
CA PRO A 21 -7.59 5.60 -5.51
C PRO A 21 -7.85 5.30 -4.02
N LEU A 22 -6.79 5.09 -3.23
CA LEU A 22 -6.94 4.86 -1.80
C LEU A 22 -7.34 6.13 -1.04
N ALA A 23 -6.87 7.32 -1.44
CA ALA A 23 -7.24 8.59 -0.82
C ALA A 23 -8.77 8.82 -0.84
N GLU A 24 -9.45 8.37 -1.91
CA GLU A 24 -10.90 8.50 -2.08
C GLU A 24 -11.70 7.64 -1.08
N LEU A 25 -11.08 6.68 -0.40
CA LEU A 25 -11.74 5.88 0.65
C LEU A 25 -11.96 6.67 1.95
N GLY A 26 -11.30 7.82 2.10
CA GLY A 26 -11.33 8.63 3.30
C GLY A 26 -10.26 8.25 4.33
N PRO A 27 -10.27 8.92 5.51
CA PRO A 27 -9.17 8.83 6.47
C PRO A 27 -9.04 7.43 7.07
N GLY A 28 -7.80 6.97 7.23
CA GLY A 28 -7.51 5.65 7.79
C GLY A 28 -6.18 5.07 7.30
N THR A 29 -5.88 3.86 7.76
CA THR A 29 -4.68 3.10 7.41
C THR A 29 -5.07 1.83 6.67
N VAL A 30 -4.55 1.68 5.44
CA VAL A 30 -4.72 0.48 4.62
C VAL A 30 -3.39 -0.27 4.57
N GLN A 31 -3.37 -1.52 5.05
CA GLN A 31 -2.26 -2.43 4.78
C GLN A 31 -2.44 -3.04 3.39
N VAL A 32 -1.40 -3.01 2.56
CA VAL A 32 -1.37 -3.58 1.22
C VAL A 32 -0.40 -4.75 1.16
N THR A 33 -0.87 -5.89 0.67
CA THR A 33 -0.08 -7.12 0.48
C THR A 33 -0.07 -7.54 -0.99
N LEU A 34 1.12 -7.50 -1.59
CA LEU A 34 1.45 -7.95 -2.96
C LEU A 34 2.29 -9.23 -2.90
N ASP A 35 2.45 -9.91 -4.03
CA ASP A 35 3.38 -11.04 -4.14
C ASP A 35 4.84 -10.57 -3.98
N GLU A 36 5.11 -9.32 -4.34
CA GLU A 36 6.39 -8.65 -4.15
C GLU A 36 6.62 -8.16 -2.71
N GLY A 37 5.62 -8.14 -1.83
CA GLY A 37 5.81 -7.71 -0.44
C GLY A 37 4.67 -6.88 0.12
N GLU A 38 4.90 -6.28 1.28
CA GLU A 38 3.87 -5.57 2.03
C GLU A 38 4.30 -4.14 2.36
N PHE A 39 3.33 -3.24 2.33
CA PHE A 39 3.47 -1.86 2.76
C PHE A 39 2.13 -1.36 3.32
N HIS A 40 2.08 -0.14 3.81
CA HIS A 40 0.83 0.47 4.25
C HIS A 40 0.70 1.91 3.77
N VAL A 41 -0.54 2.35 3.58
CA VAL A 41 -0.91 3.71 3.21
C VAL A 41 -1.71 4.32 4.36
N ARG A 42 -1.35 5.52 4.78
CA ARG A 42 -2.05 6.35 5.77
C ARG A 42 -2.67 7.54 5.07
N ILE A 43 -3.96 7.73 5.29
CA ILE A 43 -4.75 8.82 4.74
C ILE A 43 -5.20 9.69 5.92
N GLY A 44 -4.74 10.93 5.93
CA GLY A 44 -5.09 11.94 6.93
C GLY A 44 -6.47 12.53 6.67
N ALA A 45 -7.09 13.06 7.74
CA ALA A 45 -8.36 13.78 7.64
C ALA A 45 -8.27 15.08 6.82
N ASP A 46 -7.06 15.59 6.61
CA ASP A 46 -6.72 16.74 5.78
C ASP A 46 -6.50 16.37 4.29
N GLY A 47 -6.69 15.10 3.93
CA GLY A 47 -6.42 14.59 2.59
C GLY A 47 -4.95 14.29 2.32
N GLY A 48 -4.07 14.42 3.32
CA GLY A 48 -2.67 14.03 3.20
C GLY A 48 -2.53 12.52 3.05
N VAL A 49 -1.74 12.06 2.08
CA VAL A 49 -1.47 10.63 1.88
C VAL A 49 0.01 10.37 2.11
N ALA A 50 0.31 9.42 2.99
CA ALA A 50 1.64 8.92 3.24
C ALA A 50 1.64 7.40 3.11
N TYR A 51 2.79 6.81 2.81
CA TYR A 51 2.95 5.36 2.86
C TYR A 51 4.20 5.02 3.69
N GLY A 52 4.28 3.78 4.15
CA GLY A 52 5.41 3.25 4.89
C GLY A 52 5.66 1.79 4.55
N ASP A 53 6.89 1.34 4.77
CA ASP A 53 7.29 -0.02 4.47
C ASP A 53 6.72 -1.01 5.49
N GLY A 54 6.41 -2.22 5.02
CA GLY A 54 5.93 -3.32 5.86
C GLY A 54 4.47 -3.18 6.33
N PRO A 55 4.00 -4.14 7.14
CA PRO A 55 2.63 -4.16 7.65
C PRO A 55 2.37 -3.00 8.60
N ALA A 56 1.13 -2.50 8.60
CA ALA A 56 0.69 -1.57 9.63
C ALA A 56 0.45 -2.33 10.95
N GLU A 57 0.78 -1.69 12.08
CA GLU A 57 0.53 -2.27 13.41
C GLU A 57 -0.96 -2.47 13.68
N ALA A 58 -1.80 -1.50 13.29
CA ALA A 58 -3.25 -1.54 13.40
C ALA A 58 -3.91 -0.96 12.13
N PRO A 59 -4.05 -1.77 11.05
CA PRO A 59 -4.72 -1.31 9.85
C PRO A 59 -6.24 -1.27 10.04
N ASP A 60 -6.87 -0.20 9.57
CA ASP A 60 -8.33 -0.08 9.47
C ASP A 60 -8.89 -0.98 8.36
N ALA A 61 -8.10 -1.19 7.30
CA ALA A 61 -8.44 -2.10 6.20
C ALA A 61 -7.21 -2.85 5.67
N ARG A 62 -7.45 -4.03 5.07
CA ARG A 62 -6.42 -4.87 4.43
C ARG A 62 -6.78 -5.08 2.96
N LEU A 63 -5.87 -4.72 2.07
CA LEU A 63 -5.96 -4.93 0.63
C LEU A 63 -4.92 -5.96 0.20
N ARG A 64 -5.38 -7.10 -0.33
CA ARG A 64 -4.52 -8.03 -1.07
C ARG A 64 -4.77 -7.83 -2.55
N THR A 65 -3.71 -7.61 -3.30
CA THR A 65 -3.76 -7.40 -4.75
C THR A 65 -2.46 -7.90 -5.39
N ASP A 66 -2.27 -7.67 -6.68
CA ASP A 66 -1.05 -8.01 -7.42
C ASP A 66 -0.52 -6.80 -8.19
N ALA A 67 0.73 -6.92 -8.64
CA ALA A 67 1.39 -5.87 -9.42
C ALA A 67 0.68 -5.55 -10.75
N ALA A 68 -0.03 -6.51 -11.34
CA ALA A 68 -0.76 -6.28 -12.59
C ALA A 68 -1.95 -5.33 -12.36
N THR A 69 -2.68 -5.54 -11.27
CA THR A 69 -3.80 -4.70 -10.84
C THR A 69 -3.31 -3.30 -10.46
N CYS A 70 -2.21 -3.18 -9.71
CA CYS A 70 -1.63 -1.87 -9.38
C CYS A 70 -1.20 -1.10 -10.63
N ARG A 71 -0.63 -1.78 -11.64
CA ARG A 71 -0.26 -1.15 -12.92
C ARG A 71 -1.48 -0.72 -13.73
N ALA A 72 -2.60 -1.42 -13.64
CA ALA A 72 -3.83 -1.04 -14.35
C ALA A 72 -4.49 0.23 -13.78
N LEU A 73 -4.11 0.63 -12.55
CA LEU A 73 -4.58 1.84 -11.87
C LEU A 73 -3.66 3.05 -12.09
N ALA A 74 -2.50 2.86 -12.73
CA ALA A 74 -1.49 3.89 -12.96
C ALA A 74 -1.82 4.82 -14.13
#